data_AF-A0A5M9GK65-F1
#
_entry.id   AF-A0A5M9GK65-F1
#
_cell.length_a   1.000
_cell.length_b   1.000
_cell.length_c   1.000
_cell.angle_alpha   90.00
_cell.angle_beta   90.00
_cell.angle_gamma   90.00
#
_symmetry.space_group_name_H-M   'P 1'
#
loop_
_entity.id
_entity.type
_entity.pdbx_description
1 polymer ?
#
loop_
_entity_poly.entity_id
_entity_poly.type
_entity_poly.pdbx_seq_one_letter_code
_entity_poly.pdbx_strand_id
1 'polypeptide(L)'
;MKRIMLSLLVAATAAGVSAFTNAPANTAGYGQLKSGMISGNFLVNKGTSNFQQRASVDPLANCNDTDSRHCVYDVTASGKTNIPDQTSYSDSEVTTYLSNGWIAADADSQPALYDN
;
A
#
# COMPACT_ATOMS: atom_id res chain seq x y z
N MET A 1 -13.16 -11.38 74.77
CA MET A 1 -11.84 -10.81 74.41
C MET A 1 -11.13 -11.73 73.41
N LYS A 2 -11.01 -11.34 72.14
CA LYS A 2 -9.99 -11.83 71.20
C LYS A 2 -9.98 -10.95 69.94
N ARG A 3 -8.83 -10.28 69.74
CA ARG A 3 -8.08 -9.88 68.52
C ARG A 3 -8.89 -9.76 67.21
N ILE A 4 -8.69 -8.72 66.39
CA ILE A 4 -7.59 -8.67 65.40
C ILE A 4 -7.47 -7.23 64.86
N MET A 5 -6.25 -6.68 64.88
CA MET A 5 -5.82 -5.50 64.11
C MET A 5 -5.67 -5.90 62.63
N LEU A 6 -6.22 -5.10 61.71
CA LEU A 6 -5.91 -5.13 60.27
C LEU A 6 -5.69 -3.66 59.84
N SER A 7 -4.45 -3.18 59.80
CA SER A 7 -3.46 -3.30 58.71
C SER A 7 -3.70 -2.31 57.56
N LEU A 8 -2.99 -1.18 57.68
CA LEU A 8 -2.22 -0.46 56.65
C LEU A 8 -2.67 -0.63 55.18
N LEU A 9 -3.37 0.36 54.63
CA LEU A 9 -3.49 0.49 53.17
C LEU A 9 -2.23 1.16 52.61
N VAL A 10 -1.49 0.40 51.81
CA VAL A 10 -0.35 0.86 51.00
C VAL A 10 -0.89 1.64 49.79
N ALA A 11 -0.54 2.92 49.69
CA ALA A 11 -0.75 3.69 48.46
C ALA A 11 0.33 3.30 47.44
N ALA A 12 -0.04 2.48 46.45
CA ALA A 12 0.81 2.20 45.31
C ALA A 12 0.81 3.42 44.37
N THR A 13 1.87 4.21 44.38
CA THR A 13 2.12 5.21 43.33
C THR A 13 2.48 4.47 42.06
N ALA A 14 1.58 4.49 41.07
CA ALA A 14 1.88 4.04 39.73
C ALA A 14 2.99 4.92 39.14
N ALA A 15 4.20 4.37 39.05
CA ALA A 15 5.25 4.94 38.21
C ALA A 15 4.80 4.76 36.76
N GLY A 16 4.27 5.84 36.17
CA GLY A 16 3.94 5.91 34.76
C GLY A 16 5.20 5.68 33.94
N VAL A 17 5.31 4.51 33.32
CA VAL A 17 6.26 4.28 32.24
C VAL A 17 5.63 4.79 30.94
N SER A 18 6.02 5.99 30.53
CA SER A 18 6.03 6.32 29.11
C SER A 18 7.49 6.40 28.69
N ALA A 19 8.09 5.23 28.52
CA ALA A 19 9.28 5.12 27.71
C ALA A 19 8.83 5.41 26.27
N PHE A 20 8.95 6.68 25.84
CA PHE A 20 9.03 7.00 24.43
C PHE A 20 10.36 6.43 23.94
N THR A 21 10.35 5.15 23.62
CA THR A 21 11.45 4.50 22.94
C THR A 21 11.58 5.21 21.60
N ASN A 22 12.55 6.12 21.49
CA ASN A 22 13.06 6.61 20.22
C ASN A 22 13.69 5.41 19.53
N ALA A 23 12.87 4.57 18.90
CA ALA A 23 13.35 3.62 17.94
C ALA A 23 13.92 4.44 16.77
N PRO A 24 15.20 4.27 16.41
CA PRO A 24 15.73 4.88 15.21
C PRO A 24 14.87 4.38 14.05
N ALA A 25 14.19 5.32 13.39
CA ALA A 25 13.42 5.04 12.20
C ALA A 25 14.39 4.48 11.15
N ASN A 26 14.43 3.16 11.03
CA ASN A 26 14.92 2.51 9.83
C ASN A 26 13.93 2.91 8.74
N THR A 27 14.27 3.96 8.00
CA THR A 27 13.69 4.32 6.72
C THR A 27 13.98 3.21 5.71
N ALA A 28 13.29 2.07 5.86
CA ALA A 28 12.86 1.31 4.70
C ALA A 28 11.81 2.17 4.01
N GLY A 29 12.02 2.51 2.74
CA GLY A 29 11.13 3.37 1.97
C GLY A 29 9.75 2.76 1.81
N TYR A 30 8.87 2.95 2.79
CA TYR A 30 7.44 2.76 2.62
C TYR A 30 6.96 3.94 1.78
N GLY A 31 6.53 3.67 0.54
CA GLY A 31 5.92 4.67 -0.32
C GLY A 31 4.88 5.43 0.49
N GLN A 32 5.09 6.74 0.65
CA GLN A 32 4.18 7.56 1.42
C GLN A 32 2.79 7.45 0.78
N LEU A 33 1.82 6.95 1.55
CA LEU A 33 0.41 7.02 1.19
C LEU A 33 0.03 8.50 1.17
N LYS A 34 -0.41 9.00 0.03
CA LYS A 34 -0.97 10.34 -0.09
C LYS A 34 -2.39 10.29 0.49
N SER A 35 -2.83 11.39 1.09
CA SER A 35 -4.17 11.45 1.66
C SER A 35 -5.22 11.35 0.56
N GLY A 36 -5.95 10.23 0.50
CA GLY A 36 -7.05 10.01 -0.46
C GLY A 36 -7.06 8.63 -1.09
N MET A 37 -7.93 8.47 -2.09
CA MET A 37 -8.01 7.29 -2.96
C MET A 37 -7.44 7.62 -4.34
N ILE A 38 -7.03 6.59 -5.07
CA ILE A 38 -6.45 6.72 -6.41
C ILE A 38 -7.36 7.58 -7.31
N SER A 39 -6.76 8.56 -7.97
CA SER A 39 -7.48 9.45 -8.90
C SER A 39 -7.16 9.11 -10.35
N GLY A 40 -6.02 8.48 -10.63
CA GLY A 40 -5.63 7.99 -11.95
C GLY A 40 -6.50 6.85 -12.46
N ASN A 41 -6.78 6.84 -13.76
CA ASN A 41 -7.61 5.81 -14.43
C ASN A 41 -6.83 4.53 -14.69
N PHE A 42 -5.51 4.58 -14.63
CA PHE A 42 -4.63 3.48 -15.00
C PHE A 42 -3.55 3.28 -13.95
N LEU A 43 -3.18 2.03 -13.69
CA LEU A 43 -1.92 1.66 -13.05
C LEU A 43 -0.96 1.15 -14.12
N VAL A 44 0.18 1.83 -14.25
CA VAL A 44 1.17 1.56 -15.29
C VAL A 44 2.43 1.01 -14.68
N ASN A 45 2.90 -0.11 -15.20
CA ASN A 45 4.18 -0.72 -14.85
C ASN A 45 5.34 0.16 -15.36
N LYS A 46 6.20 0.62 -14.44
CA LYS A 46 7.38 1.44 -14.72
C LYS A 46 8.70 0.71 -14.43
N GLY A 47 8.67 -0.62 -14.34
CA GLY A 47 9.81 -1.47 -14.04
C GLY A 47 9.46 -2.52 -12.98
N THR A 48 10.40 -3.40 -12.68
CA THR A 48 10.17 -4.60 -11.86
C THR A 48 9.48 -4.25 -10.55
N SER A 49 8.20 -4.61 -10.43
CA SER A 49 7.38 -4.37 -9.24
C SER A 49 7.09 -2.89 -8.89
N ASN A 50 7.14 -1.96 -9.86
CA ASN A 50 6.81 -0.55 -9.64
C ASN A 50 5.66 -0.08 -10.53
N PHE A 51 4.47 0.05 -9.96
CA PHE A 51 3.30 0.59 -10.66
C PHE A 51 3.02 2.02 -10.26
N GLN A 52 2.65 2.85 -11.21
CA GLN A 52 2.30 4.24 -10.98
C GLN A 52 0.94 4.56 -11.57
N GLN A 53 0.15 5.35 -10.85
CA GLN A 53 -1.11 5.82 -11.40
C GLN A 53 -0.88 6.83 -12.53
N ARG A 54 -1.76 6.82 -13.52
CA ARG A 54 -1.81 7.78 -14.63
C ARG A 54 -3.25 8.13 -14.96
N ALA A 55 -3.46 9.38 -15.39
CA ALA A 55 -4.76 9.83 -15.88
C ALA A 55 -5.05 9.32 -17.31
N SER A 56 -3.98 9.13 -18.11
CA SER A 56 -3.99 8.63 -19.48
C SER A 56 -2.75 7.77 -19.73
N VAL A 57 -2.84 6.84 -20.67
CA VAL A 57 -1.74 5.96 -21.06
C VAL A 57 -1.51 6.04 -22.56
N ASP A 58 -0.25 5.94 -22.95
CA ASP A 58 0.18 5.57 -24.29
C ASP A 58 0.86 4.20 -24.17
N PRO A 59 0.21 3.11 -24.60
CA PRO A 59 0.75 1.75 -24.49
C PRO A 59 2.14 1.60 -25.12
N LEU A 60 2.48 2.37 -26.14
CA LEU A 60 3.77 2.23 -26.84
C LEU A 60 4.94 2.91 -26.12
N ALA A 61 4.66 3.89 -25.26
CA ALA A 61 5.70 4.71 -24.61
C ALA A 61 5.85 4.43 -23.11
N ASN A 62 4.89 3.72 -22.51
CA ASN A 62 4.77 3.66 -21.06
C ASN A 62 5.15 2.34 -20.43
N CYS A 63 5.56 1.37 -21.23
CA CYS A 63 5.73 -0.02 -20.84
C CYS A 63 7.19 -0.43 -20.77
N ASN A 64 7.48 -1.31 -19.81
CA ASN A 64 8.74 -2.03 -19.73
C ASN A 64 8.50 -3.46 -20.25
N ASP A 65 9.13 -3.78 -21.37
CA ASP A 65 9.07 -5.04 -22.10
C ASP A 65 9.70 -6.22 -21.33
N THR A 66 10.57 -5.94 -20.36
CA THR A 66 11.22 -6.99 -19.56
C THR A 66 10.35 -7.55 -18.43
N ASP A 67 9.13 -7.02 -18.22
CA ASP A 67 8.25 -7.46 -17.15
C ASP A 67 7.26 -8.54 -17.59
N SER A 68 7.08 -9.54 -16.75
CA SER A 68 6.13 -10.66 -16.98
C SER A 68 4.66 -10.27 -16.81
N ARG A 69 4.37 -9.07 -16.29
CA ARG A 69 3.00 -8.60 -16.02
C ARG A 69 2.48 -7.69 -17.12
N HIS A 70 1.15 -7.53 -17.16
CA HIS A 70 0.53 -6.50 -18.00
C HIS A 70 1.10 -5.12 -17.67
N CYS A 71 1.37 -4.36 -18.72
CA CYS A 71 1.91 -3.02 -18.57
C CYS A 71 0.88 -2.06 -17.98
N VAL A 72 -0.38 -2.18 -18.38
CA VAL A 72 -1.45 -1.27 -17.98
C VAL A 72 -2.57 -2.05 -17.33
N TYR A 73 -3.02 -1.56 -16.20
CA TYR A 73 -4.27 -1.99 -15.59
C TYR A 73 -5.24 -0.82 -15.51
N ASP A 74 -6.45 -1.03 -16.01
CA ASP A 74 -7.57 -0.11 -15.86
C ASP A 74 -8.07 -0.12 -14.42
N VAL A 75 -8.24 1.06 -13.83
CA VAL A 75 -8.82 1.24 -12.51
C VAL A 75 -10.34 1.31 -12.63
N THR A 76 -11.01 0.33 -12.04
CA THR A 76 -12.48 0.27 -12.06
C THR A 76 -13.09 1.34 -11.15
N ALA A 77 -14.39 1.58 -11.27
CA ALA A 77 -15.11 2.46 -10.35
C ALA A 77 -14.96 1.99 -8.88
N SER A 78 -14.92 0.68 -8.64
CA SER A 78 -14.63 0.13 -7.31
C SER A 78 -13.18 0.37 -6.89
N GLY A 79 -12.24 0.29 -7.82
CA GLY A 79 -10.84 0.64 -7.53
C GLY A 79 -10.67 2.07 -7.07
N LYS A 80 -11.36 3.03 -7.70
CA LYS A 80 -11.34 4.45 -7.32
C LYS A 80 -11.74 4.73 -5.86
N THR A 81 -12.55 3.86 -5.26
CA THR A 81 -13.03 4.04 -3.88
C THR A 81 -12.25 3.23 -2.85
N ASN A 82 -11.44 2.26 -3.29
CA ASN A 82 -10.80 1.29 -2.39
C ASN A 82 -9.28 1.25 -2.48
N ILE A 83 -8.69 1.72 -3.58
CA ILE A 83 -7.23 1.76 -3.75
C ILE A 83 -6.72 3.08 -3.16
N PRO A 84 -5.81 3.03 -2.18
CA PRO A 84 -5.23 4.25 -1.61
C PRO A 84 -4.42 5.03 -2.65
N ASP A 85 -4.41 6.36 -2.54
CA ASP A 85 -3.49 7.19 -3.31
C ASP A 85 -2.07 7.02 -2.76
N GLN A 86 -1.12 6.63 -3.59
CA GLN A 86 0.27 6.48 -3.21
C GLN A 86 1.20 6.77 -4.38
N THR A 87 2.48 6.94 -4.05
CA THR A 87 3.51 7.29 -5.03
C THR A 87 3.76 6.13 -6.00
N SER A 88 3.74 4.91 -5.50
CA SER A 88 3.91 3.69 -6.28
C SER A 88 3.17 2.53 -5.63
N TYR A 89 2.78 1.54 -6.43
CA TYR A 89 2.15 0.31 -6.00
C TYR A 89 3.08 -0.86 -6.32
N SER A 90 3.17 -1.79 -5.39
CA SER A 90 3.96 -3.01 -5.49
C SER A 90 3.21 -4.11 -6.22
N ASP A 91 3.93 -5.18 -6.58
CA ASP A 91 3.32 -6.35 -7.23
C ASP A 91 2.27 -7.06 -6.38
N SER A 92 2.49 -7.15 -5.07
CA SER A 92 1.55 -7.78 -4.14
C SER A 92 0.25 -6.97 -4.04
N GLU A 93 0.35 -5.64 -4.08
CA GLU A 93 -0.80 -4.74 -4.11
C GLU A 93 -1.59 -4.91 -5.41
N VAL A 94 -0.92 -4.88 -6.57
CA VAL A 94 -1.58 -5.12 -7.88
C VAL A 94 -2.26 -6.49 -7.93
N THR A 95 -1.61 -7.53 -7.40
CA THR A 95 -2.21 -8.87 -7.29
C THR A 95 -3.48 -8.86 -6.44
N THR A 96 -3.43 -8.16 -5.31
CA THR A 96 -4.57 -8.00 -4.42
C THR A 96 -5.71 -7.24 -5.11
N TYR A 97 -5.40 -6.17 -5.83
CA TYR A 97 -6.40 -5.35 -6.52
C TYR A 97 -7.06 -6.10 -7.69
N LEU A 98 -6.28 -6.89 -8.44
CA LEU A 98 -6.80 -7.80 -9.47
C LEU A 98 -7.76 -8.83 -8.86
N SER A 99 -7.36 -9.48 -7.77
CA SER A 99 -8.19 -10.48 -7.10
C SER A 99 -9.49 -9.90 -6.54
N ASN A 100 -9.52 -8.61 -6.21
CA ASN A 100 -10.71 -7.90 -5.73
C ASN A 100 -11.53 -7.25 -6.85
N GLY A 101 -11.11 -7.35 -8.12
CA GLY A 101 -11.79 -6.70 -9.25
C GLY A 101 -11.72 -5.17 -9.23
N TRP A 102 -10.75 -4.61 -8.50
CA TRP A 102 -10.54 -3.16 -8.40
C TRP A 102 -9.76 -2.61 -9.58
N ILE A 103 -9.00 -3.49 -10.25
CA ILE A 103 -8.35 -3.22 -11.51
C ILE A 103 -8.59 -4.36 -12.49
N ALA A 104 -8.50 -4.08 -13.78
CA ALA A 104 -8.55 -5.06 -14.85
C ALA A 104 -7.35 -4.88 -15.77
N ALA A 105 -6.83 -5.95 -16.36
CA ALA A 105 -5.78 -5.85 -17.36
C ALA A 105 -6.33 -5.14 -18.60
N ASP A 106 -5.63 -4.12 -19.07
CA ASP A 106 -5.96 -3.50 -20.36
C ASP A 106 -5.61 -4.50 -21.46
N ALA A 107 -6.58 -4.77 -22.34
CA ALA A 107 -6.50 -5.83 -23.35
C ALA A 107 -5.35 -5.61 -24.35
N ASP A 108 -5.02 -4.35 -24.63
CA ASP A 108 -3.94 -3.96 -25.53
C ASP A 108 -2.58 -3.93 -24.81
N SER A 109 -2.55 -4.32 -23.52
CA SER A 109 -1.35 -4.32 -22.68
C SER A 109 -0.80 -5.71 -22.33
N GLN A 110 -0.81 -6.62 -23.30
CA GLN A 110 -0.27 -7.98 -23.14
C GLN A 110 1.27 -7.99 -23.15
N PRO A 111 1.94 -8.82 -22.31
CA PRO A 111 3.40 -9.00 -22.39
C PRO A 111 3.91 -9.30 -23.81
N ALA A 112 3.16 -10.10 -24.57
CA ALA A 112 3.49 -10.48 -25.95
C ALA A 112 3.36 -9.35 -27.00
N LEU A 113 2.77 -8.20 -26.64
CA LEU A 113 2.69 -7.03 -27.54
C LEU A 113 3.89 -6.09 -27.40
N TYR A 114 4.78 -6.35 -26.44
CA TYR A 114 5.93 -5.50 -26.12
C TYR A 114 7.28 -6.10 -26.53
N ASP A 115 7.29 -7.33 -27.04
CA ASP A 115 8.46 -7.90 -27.72
C ASP A 115 8.69 -7.14 -29.04
N ASN A 116 9.74 -6.31 -29.08
CA ASN A 116 10.37 -5.86 -30.34
C ASN A 116 11.50 -6.80 -30.74
#